data_AF-A0A959VRN4-F1
#
_entry.id   AF-A0A959VRN4-F1
#
_cell.length_a   1.000
_cell.length_b   1.000
_cell.length_c   1.000
_cell.angle_alpha   90.00
_cell.angle_beta   90.00
_cell.angle_gamma   90.00
#
_symmetry.space_group_name_H-M   'P 1'
#
loop_
_entity.id
_entity.type
_entity.pdbx_description
1 polymer ?
#
loop_
_entity_poly.entity_id
_entity_poly.type
_entity_poly.pdbx_seq_one_letter_code
_entity_poly.pdbx_strand_id
1 'polypeptide(L)'
;DEIIDPFHFIEFDARQLEELCGAEFNDVVIHGIFGSDRYMTIHDREREKLDRLLGFDPLKLRRLVPNRARRGLYDTMLNRSRSLEDPEAEAITVDDFSLGDQGLETALDVVAVCRGPRG
;
A
#
# COMPACT_ATOMS: atom_id res chain seq x y z
N ASP A 1 -2.60 -8.71 7.77
CA ASP A 1 -2.67 -7.26 8.00
C ASP A 1 -4.10 -6.76 7.98
N GLU A 2 -4.39 -5.65 8.67
CA GLU A 2 -5.71 -5.02 8.65
C GLU A 2 -5.74 -4.01 7.51
N ILE A 3 -6.63 -4.23 6.52
CA ILE A 3 -6.79 -3.32 5.41
C ILE A 3 -7.46 -2.03 5.91
N ILE A 4 -6.68 -0.94 5.98
CA ILE A 4 -7.13 0.37 6.45
C ILE A 4 -7.79 1.15 5.31
N ASP A 5 -7.28 0.98 4.08
CA ASP A 5 -7.81 1.64 2.90
C ASP A 5 -9.11 0.97 2.42
N PRO A 6 -10.25 1.69 2.36
CA PRO A 6 -11.52 1.12 1.89
C PRO A 6 -11.54 0.66 0.43
N PHE A 7 -10.52 0.99 -0.38
CA PHE A 7 -10.34 0.54 -1.76
C PHE A 7 -9.52 -0.75 -1.88
N HIS A 8 -8.71 -1.07 -0.88
CA HIS A 8 -8.04 -2.36 -0.80
C HIS A 8 -9.05 -3.40 -0.28
N PHE A 9 -9.20 -4.51 -1.01
CA PHE A 9 -10.07 -5.63 -0.62
C PHE A 9 -9.27 -6.84 -0.16
N ILE A 10 -8.09 -7.03 -0.74
CA ILE A 10 -7.12 -8.08 -0.42
C ILE A 10 -5.73 -7.45 -0.57
N GLU A 11 -4.86 -7.69 0.40
CA GLU A 11 -3.43 -7.38 0.32
C GLU A 11 -2.70 -8.72 0.32
N PHE A 12 -1.83 -8.92 -0.67
CA PHE A 12 -1.04 -10.14 -0.80
C PHE A 12 0.38 -9.87 -0.32
N ASP A 13 0.91 -10.77 0.49
CA ASP A 13 2.36 -10.85 0.67
C ASP A 13 3.03 -11.46 -0.59
N ALA A 14 4.35 -11.33 -0.69
CA ALA A 14 5.13 -11.83 -1.82
C ALA A 14 4.84 -13.30 -2.17
N ARG A 15 4.73 -14.17 -1.15
CA ARG A 15 4.49 -15.61 -1.32
C ARG A 15 3.06 -15.85 -1.79
N GLN A 16 2.07 -15.17 -1.20
CA GLN A 16 0.67 -15.29 -1.61
C GLN A 16 0.47 -14.84 -3.06
N LEU A 17 1.13 -13.75 -3.47
CA LEU A 17 1.08 -13.27 -4.85
C LEU A 17 1.75 -14.26 -5.81
N GLU A 18 2.90 -14.81 -5.44
CA GLU A 18 3.59 -15.85 -6.21
C GLU A 18 2.72 -17.09 -6.40
N GLU A 19 2.12 -17.59 -5.32
CA GLU A 19 1.24 -18.77 -5.35
C GLU A 19 0.01 -18.53 -6.23
N LEU A 20 -0.60 -17.35 -6.13
CA LEU A 20 -1.74 -16.96 -6.95
C LEU A 20 -1.38 -16.93 -8.44
N CYS A 21 -0.28 -16.26 -8.80
CA CYS A 21 0.16 -16.17 -10.18
C CYS A 21 0.68 -17.52 -10.72
N GLY A 22 1.33 -18.33 -9.88
CA GLY A 22 1.89 -19.62 -10.26
C GLY A 22 0.85 -20.67 -10.66
N ALA A 23 -0.42 -20.48 -10.30
CA ALA A 23 -1.52 -21.30 -10.79
C ALA A 23 -1.74 -21.13 -12.30
N GLU A 24 -1.60 -19.90 -12.80
CA GLU A 24 -1.99 -19.50 -14.16
C GLU A 24 -0.79 -19.23 -15.08
N PHE A 25 0.45 -19.21 -14.56
CA PHE A 25 1.65 -18.88 -15.34
C PHE A 25 2.78 -19.88 -15.11
N ASN A 26 3.60 -20.08 -16.14
CA ASN A 26 4.72 -21.01 -16.10
C ASN A 26 5.97 -20.44 -15.43
N ASP A 27 6.13 -19.12 -15.47
CA ASP A 27 7.25 -18.39 -14.89
C ASP A 27 6.71 -17.15 -14.17
N VAL A 28 6.99 -17.04 -12.88
CA VAL A 28 6.56 -15.92 -12.02
C VAL A 28 7.78 -15.46 -11.26
N VAL A 29 8.12 -14.18 -11.42
CA VAL A 29 9.18 -13.52 -10.65
C VAL A 29 8.57 -12.43 -9.81
N ILE A 30 8.81 -12.47 -8.51
CA ILE A 30 8.35 -11.42 -7.58
C ILE A 30 9.46 -10.40 -7.38
N HIS A 31 9.08 -9.13 -7.47
CA HIS A 31 9.90 -7.99 -7.10
C HIS A 31 9.21 -7.18 -6.00
N GLY A 32 10.00 -6.48 -5.21
CA GLY A 32 9.54 -5.44 -4.31
C GLY A 32 9.78 -4.06 -4.91
N ILE A 33 8.89 -3.12 -4.61
CA ILE A 33 9.11 -1.68 -4.81
C ILE A 33 9.66 -1.10 -3.51
N PHE A 34 10.80 -0.42 -3.58
CA PHE A 34 11.47 0.19 -2.43
C PHE A 34 11.59 1.70 -2.63
N GLY A 35 11.41 2.44 -1.55
CA GLY A 35 11.54 3.90 -1.53
C GLY A 35 12.96 4.37 -1.19
N SER A 36 13.33 5.55 -1.67
CA SER A 36 14.52 6.28 -1.25
C SER A 36 14.41 6.67 0.23
N ASP A 37 15.54 6.93 0.90
CA ASP A 37 15.53 7.38 2.30
C ASP A 37 14.67 8.64 2.52
N ARG A 38 14.65 9.53 1.52
CA ARG A 38 13.82 10.73 1.51
C ARG A 38 12.33 10.38 1.48
N TYR A 39 11.93 9.50 0.56
CA TYR A 39 10.54 9.03 0.48
C TYR A 39 10.13 8.30 1.77
N MET A 40 11.00 7.41 2.28
CA MET A 40 10.75 6.67 3.51
C MET A 40 10.53 7.60 4.70
N THR A 41 11.26 8.72 4.77
CA THR A 41 11.04 9.74 5.81
C THR A 41 9.64 10.36 5.74
N ILE A 42 9.11 10.60 4.53
CA ILE A 42 7.75 11.11 4.35
C ILE A 42 6.73 10.04 4.73
N HIS A 43 6.92 8.82 4.22
CA HIS A 43 6.08 7.66 4.49
C HIS A 43 5.98 7.35 5.99
N ASP A 44 7.09 7.35 6.72
CA ASP A 44 7.11 7.05 8.16
C ASP A 44 6.36 8.12 8.95
N ARG A 45 6.46 9.39 8.57
CA ARG A 45 5.66 10.48 9.17
C ARG A 45 4.17 10.29 8.93
N GLU A 46 3.76 9.81 7.76
CA GLU A 46 2.36 9.48 7.48
C GLU A 46 1.88 8.28 8.29
N ARG A 47 2.72 7.25 8.38
CA ARG A 47 2.45 6.05 9.18
C ARG A 47 2.28 6.36 10.66
N GLU A 48 3.16 7.18 11.24
CA GLU A 48 3.04 7.65 12.63
C GLU A 48 1.73 8.42 12.89
N LYS A 49 1.32 9.28 11.95
CA LYS A 49 0.03 10.00 12.04
C LYS A 49 -1.12 9.01 12.03
N LEU A 50 -1.08 8.00 11.16
CA LEU A 50 -2.11 6.97 11.07
C LEU A 50 -2.17 6.12 12.34
N ASP A 51 -1.03 5.67 12.85
CA ASP A 51 -0.94 4.89 14.09
C ASP A 51 -1.50 5.67 15.28
N ARG A 52 -1.21 6.97 15.36
CA ARG A 52 -1.79 7.85 16.37
C ARG A 52 -3.31 7.95 16.24
N LEU A 53 -3.84 8.03 15.03
CA LEU A 53 -5.28 8.06 14.79
C LEU A 53 -5.94 6.73 15.18
N LEU A 54 -5.33 5.60 14.82
CA LEU A 54 -5.81 4.27 15.19
C LEU A 54 -5.76 4.04 16.70
N GLY A 55 -4.83 4.68 17.42
CA GLY A 55 -4.75 4.67 18.87
C GLY A 55 -6.01 5.24 19.56
N PHE A 56 -6.80 6.10 18.90
CA PHE A 56 -8.08 6.58 19.41
C PHE A 56 -9.24 5.59 19.20
N ASP A 57 -9.01 4.49 18.49
CA ASP A 57 -10.01 3.46 18.20
C ASP A 57 -9.58 2.07 18.71
N PRO A 58 -9.39 1.89 20.04
CA PRO A 58 -8.91 0.64 20.61
C PRO A 58 -9.94 -0.51 20.46
N LEU A 59 -11.23 -0.17 20.43
CA LEU A 59 -12.32 -1.13 20.22
C LEU A 59 -12.57 -1.42 18.72
N LYS A 60 -11.82 -0.78 17.82
CA LYS A 60 -11.95 -0.92 16.37
C LYS A 60 -13.38 -0.66 15.85
N LEU A 61 -14.07 0.32 16.44
CA LEU A 61 -15.42 0.74 16.08
C LEU A 61 -15.54 1.15 14.62
N ARG A 62 -14.45 1.60 13.99
CA ARG A 62 -14.39 1.85 12.54
C ARG A 62 -14.83 0.64 11.71
N ARG A 63 -14.69 -0.58 12.22
CA ARG A 63 -15.09 -1.82 11.53
C ARG A 63 -16.60 -2.00 11.44
N LEU A 64 -17.37 -1.33 12.31
CA LEU A 64 -18.83 -1.35 12.31
C LEU A 64 -19.41 -0.32 11.34
N VAL A 65 -18.58 0.59 10.81
CA VAL A 65 -19.01 1.61 9.87
C VAL A 65 -19.32 0.95 8.52
N PRO A 66 -20.54 1.13 7.97
CA PRO A 66 -20.88 0.60 6.66
C PRO A 66 -19.93 1.11 5.58
N ASN A 67 -19.57 0.26 4.61
CA ASN A 67 -18.60 0.58 3.56
C ASN A 67 -18.90 1.90 2.82
N ARG A 68 -20.18 2.24 2.61
CA ARG A 68 -20.57 3.52 1.97
C ARG A 68 -20.16 4.74 2.79
N ALA A 69 -20.36 4.70 4.10
CA ALA A 69 -19.97 5.78 4.99
C ALA A 69 -18.44 5.86 5.12
N ARG A 70 -17.76 4.72 5.20
CA ARG A 70 -16.29 4.65 5.22
C ARG A 70 -15.67 5.27 3.95
N ARG A 71 -16.19 4.93 2.77
CA ARG A 71 -15.76 5.53 1.50
C ARG A 71 -15.99 7.03 1.47
N GLY A 72 -17.19 7.50 1.83
CA GLY A 72 -17.47 8.94 1.85
C GLY A 72 -16.59 9.74 2.81
N LEU A 73 -16.28 9.18 3.99
CA LEU A 73 -15.31 9.77 4.93
C LEU A 73 -13.90 9.82 4.32
N TYR A 74 -13.45 8.72 3.72
CA TYR A 74 -12.13 8.64 3.08
C TYR A 74 -12.01 9.61 1.91
N ASP A 75 -13.00 9.67 1.01
CA ASP A 75 -13.04 10.61 -0.12
C ASP A 75 -12.99 12.07 0.36
N THR A 76 -13.70 12.39 1.44
CA THR A 76 -13.69 13.73 2.04
C THR A 76 -12.30 14.07 2.60
N MET A 77 -11.65 13.13 3.28
CA MET A 77 -10.28 13.30 3.78
C MET A 77 -9.28 13.46 2.65
N LEU A 78 -9.39 12.65 1.58
CA LEU A 78 -8.51 12.70 0.41
C LEU A 78 -8.65 14.02 -0.36
N ASN A 79 -9.87 14.52 -0.53
CA ASN A 79 -10.09 15.83 -1.15
C ASN A 79 -9.54 16.97 -0.30
N ARG A 80 -9.61 16.84 1.03
CA ARG A 80 -9.06 17.83 1.96
C ARG A 80 -7.53 17.81 1.97
N SER A 81 -6.90 16.63 1.88
CA SER A 81 -5.44 16.52 1.81
C SER A 81 -4.91 16.99 0.46
N ARG A 82 -5.57 16.67 -0.66
CA ARG A 82 -5.21 17.17 -2.00
C ARG A 82 -5.31 18.69 -2.13
N SER A 83 -6.12 19.35 -1.31
CA SER A 83 -6.25 20.80 -1.26
C SER A 83 -5.12 21.47 -0.45
N LEU A 84 -4.33 20.70 0.29
CA LEU A 84 -3.16 21.20 1.01
C LEU A 84 -1.94 20.90 0.12
N GLU A 85 -1.39 21.92 -0.51
CA GLU A 85 -0.09 21.82 -1.18
C GLU A 85 0.94 21.35 -0.15
N ASP A 86 1.51 20.18 -0.38
CA ASP A 86 2.63 19.65 0.40
C ASP A 86 3.85 19.60 -0.52
N PRO A 87 4.74 20.62 -0.47
CA PRO A 87 5.90 20.70 -1.33
C PRO A 87 6.83 19.48 -1.24
N GLU A 88 6.84 18.77 -0.10
CA GLU A 88 7.64 17.55 0.03
C GLU A 88 7.01 16.38 -0.74
N ALA A 89 5.69 16.25 -0.70
CA ALA A 89 4.97 15.24 -1.48
C ALA A 89 5.03 15.53 -2.98
N GLU A 90 4.96 16.81 -3.37
CA GLU A 90 5.09 17.24 -4.77
C GLU A 90 6.50 16.99 -5.35
N ALA A 91 7.52 16.90 -4.50
CA ALA A 91 8.89 16.61 -4.89
C ALA A 91 9.21 15.12 -5.05
N ILE A 92 8.24 14.23 -4.76
CA ILE A 92 8.37 12.79 -4.96
C ILE A 92 8.32 12.50 -6.47
N THR A 93 9.30 11.75 -6.95
CA THR A 93 9.42 11.37 -8.36
C THR A 93 9.63 9.87 -8.51
N VAL A 94 9.63 9.37 -9.75
CA VAL A 94 9.93 7.95 -10.03
C VAL A 94 11.32 7.55 -9.55
N ASP A 95 12.27 8.50 -9.51
CA ASP A 95 13.64 8.25 -9.05
C ASP A 95 13.73 7.99 -7.53
N ASP A 96 12.66 8.26 -6.78
CA ASP A 96 12.54 7.86 -5.38
C ASP A 96 12.19 6.38 -5.21
N PHE A 97 11.98 5.64 -6.31
CA PHE A 97 11.57 4.24 -6.26
C PHE A 97 12.52 3.34 -7.02
N SER A 98 12.71 2.13 -6.52
CA SER A 98 13.52 1.10 -7.16
C SER A 98 12.86 -0.27 -7.06
N LEU A 99 13.13 -1.13 -8.04
CA LEU A 99 12.75 -2.54 -8.00
C LEU A 99 13.90 -3.36 -7.41
N GLY A 100 13.56 -4.32 -6.56
CA GLY A 100 14.51 -5.27 -5.99
C GLY A 100 13.89 -6.67 -5.84
N ASP A 101 14.73 -7.67 -5.58
CA ASP A 101 14.32 -9.06 -5.36
C ASP A 101 14.65 -9.59 -3.95
N GLN A 102 15.27 -8.76 -3.10
CA GLN A 102 15.61 -9.07 -1.72
C GLN A 102 14.79 -8.21 -0.76
N GLY A 103 14.55 -8.70 0.46
CA GLY A 103 13.90 -7.93 1.53
C GLY A 103 12.43 -7.62 1.24
N LEU A 104 11.73 -8.49 0.51
CA LEU A 104 10.35 -8.29 0.06
C LEU A 104 9.36 -8.03 1.20
N GLU A 105 9.66 -8.49 2.41
CA GLU A 105 8.89 -8.22 3.63
C GLU A 105 8.91 -6.74 4.07
N THR A 106 9.86 -5.97 3.55
CA THR A 106 10.01 -4.52 3.82
C THR A 106 9.67 -3.67 2.60
N ALA A 107 9.29 -4.29 1.48
CA ALA A 107 8.88 -3.56 0.29
C ALA A 107 7.61 -2.73 0.55
N LEU A 108 7.52 -1.60 -0.13
CA LEU A 108 6.31 -0.76 -0.12
C LEU A 108 5.14 -1.47 -0.80
N ASP A 109 5.43 -2.23 -1.86
CA ASP A 109 4.48 -3.06 -2.58
C ASP A 109 5.24 -4.21 -3.28
N VAL A 110 4.54 -5.28 -3.61
CA VAL A 110 5.08 -6.43 -4.35
C VAL A 110 4.49 -6.49 -5.76
N VAL A 111 5.35 -6.77 -6.73
CA VAL A 111 5.00 -6.83 -8.15
C VAL A 111 5.38 -8.20 -8.70
N ALA A 112 4.43 -8.87 -9.35
CA ALA A 112 4.68 -10.10 -10.08
C ALA A 112 4.91 -9.83 -11.57
N VAL A 113 6.02 -10.34 -12.11
CA VAL A 113 6.26 -10.41 -13.55
C VAL A 113 6.01 -11.84 -14.01
N CYS A 114 4.87 -12.03 -14.67
CA CYS A 114 4.38 -13.35 -15.08
C CYS A 114 4.62 -13.60 -16.57
N ARG A 115 5.08 -14.80 -16.93
CA ARG A 115 5.30 -15.23 -18.32
C ARG A 115 4.75 -16.63 -18.56
N GLY A 116 4.39 -16.89 -19.82
CA GLY A 116 3.90 -18.18 -20.29
C GLY A 116 2.58 -18.58 -19.62
N PRO A 117 1.45 -17.93 -19.95
CA PRO A 117 0.15 -18.28 -19.39
C PRO A 117 -0.20 -19.75 -19.64
N ARG A 118 -0.79 -20.39 -18.62
CA ARG A 118 -1.36 -21.74 -18.64
C ARG A 118 -2.83 -21.58 -18.97
N GLY A 119 -3.25 -22.15 -20.09
CA GLY A 119 -4.66 -22.16 -20.51
C GLY A 119 -5.45 -23.27 -19.83
#